data_AF-A0A7S1UX68-F1
#
_entry.id   AF-A0A7S1UX68-F1
#
_cell.length_a   1.000
_cell.length_b   1.000
_cell.length_c   1.000
_cell.angle_alpha   90.00
_cell.angle_beta   90.00
_cell.angle_gamma   90.00
#
_symmetry.space_group_name_H-M   'P 1'
#
loop_
_entity.id
_entity.type
_entity.pdbx_description
1 polymer ?
#
loop_
_entity_poly.entity_id
_entity_poly.type
_entity_poly.pdbx_seq_one_letter_code
_entity_poly.pdbx_strand_id
1 'polypeptide(L)'
;LLLLLLCLQSFALPPDGLPDGCTVNDVLIGGKKFETVGNRLLRDIVESRYDDHEAADAGSDYLDPPTKITKSKIKKQILETIKDNGGRFMKKDKVTGLWVEVSDEDARKKISYEL
;
A
#
# COMPACT_ATOMS: atom_id res chain seq x y z
N LEU A 1 -7.15 26.99 -36.16
CA LEU A 1 -7.48 25.59 -36.47
C LEU A 1 -6.17 24.81 -36.58
N LEU A 2 -5.68 24.21 -35.50
CA LEU A 2 -4.58 23.24 -35.56
C LEU A 2 -4.72 22.29 -34.38
N LEU A 3 -4.89 21.03 -34.75
CA LEU A 3 -5.21 19.87 -33.92
C LEU A 3 -4.16 19.66 -32.83
N LEU A 4 -4.57 19.78 -31.57
CA LEU A 4 -3.93 19.11 -30.45
C LEU A 4 -4.92 18.07 -29.91
N LEU A 5 -5.07 17.00 -30.70
CA LEU A 5 -5.52 15.70 -30.24
C LEU A 5 -4.47 15.16 -29.27
N LEU A 6 -4.47 15.64 -28.02
CA LEU A 6 -3.78 14.97 -26.94
C LEU A 6 -4.63 13.77 -26.52
N CYS A 7 -4.36 12.66 -27.22
CA CYS A 7 -4.34 11.31 -26.67
C CYS A 7 -5.38 11.03 -25.57
N LEU A 8 -6.63 10.82 -25.97
CA LEU A 8 -7.49 9.87 -25.27
C LEU A 8 -6.90 8.47 -25.55
N GLN A 9 -5.79 8.12 -24.90
CA GLN A 9 -5.41 6.71 -24.81
C GLN A 9 -6.41 6.07 -23.85
N SER A 10 -7.52 5.61 -24.41
CA SER A 10 -8.35 4.58 -23.81
C SER A 10 -7.49 3.33 -23.77
N PHE A 11 -6.72 3.18 -22.70
CA PHE A 11 -6.15 1.88 -22.35
C PHE A 11 -7.34 1.04 -21.92
N ALA A 12 -7.80 0.18 -22.84
CA ALA A 12 -8.70 -0.90 -22.46
C ALA A 12 -8.05 -1.61 -21.26
N LEU A 13 -8.78 -1.70 -20.15
CA LEU A 13 -8.26 -2.41 -18.99
C LEU A 13 -7.91 -3.84 -19.44
N PRO A 14 -6.75 -4.39 -19.04
CA PRO A 14 -6.44 -5.79 -19.26
C PRO A 14 -7.59 -6.69 -18.77
N PRO A 15 -7.67 -7.94 -19.27
CA PRO A 15 -8.83 -8.81 -19.04
C PRO A 15 -9.11 -9.11 -17.56
N ASP A 16 -8.16 -8.86 -16.67
CA ASP A 16 -8.29 -8.95 -15.21
C ASP A 16 -8.89 -7.69 -14.55
N GLY A 17 -9.16 -6.63 -15.34
CA GLY A 17 -9.71 -5.35 -14.88
C GLY A 17 -8.72 -4.50 -14.09
N LEU A 18 -7.44 -4.88 -14.04
CA LEU A 18 -6.40 -4.13 -13.35
C LEU A 18 -5.77 -3.07 -14.27
N PRO A 19 -5.02 -2.11 -13.74
CA PRO A 19 -4.21 -1.25 -14.58
C PRO A 19 -3.03 -2.00 -15.22
N ASP A 20 -2.61 -1.56 -16.41
CA ASP A 20 -1.40 -2.09 -17.06
C ASP A 20 -0.18 -2.03 -16.13
N GLY A 21 0.55 -3.15 -16.06
CA GLY A 21 1.74 -3.30 -15.21
C GLY A 21 1.45 -3.65 -13.74
N CYS A 22 0.18 -3.73 -13.34
CA CYS A 22 -0.24 -4.19 -12.03
C CYS A 22 -0.65 -5.68 -12.04
N THR A 23 -0.59 -6.30 -10.86
CA THR A 23 -1.03 -7.68 -10.63
C THR A 23 -2.08 -7.73 -9.52
N VAL A 24 -2.79 -8.85 -9.40
CA VAL A 24 -3.77 -9.05 -8.32
C VAL A 24 -3.16 -8.98 -6.91
N ASN A 25 -1.85 -9.19 -6.77
CA ASN A 25 -1.16 -9.13 -5.48
C ASN A 25 -0.70 -7.70 -5.13
N ASP A 26 -0.74 -6.77 -6.09
CA ASP A 26 -0.34 -5.39 -5.84
C ASP A 26 -1.38 -4.67 -4.96
N VAL A 27 -0.88 -3.85 -4.03
CA VAL A 27 -1.64 -2.86 -3.29
C VAL A 27 -1.72 -1.60 -4.15
N LEU A 28 -2.89 -1.32 -4.69
CA LEU A 28 -3.13 -0.14 -5.52
C LEU A 28 -3.52 1.05 -4.65
N ILE A 29 -2.70 2.11 -4.71
CA ILE A 29 -2.88 3.36 -3.97
C ILE A 29 -3.53 4.40 -4.88
N GLY A 30 -4.75 4.83 -4.55
CA GLY A 30 -5.47 5.86 -5.30
C GLY A 30 -6.80 6.26 -4.66
N GLY A 31 -7.54 7.14 -5.34
CA GLY A 31 -8.83 7.67 -4.85
C GLY A 31 -10.01 6.69 -4.97
N LYS A 32 -9.83 5.55 -5.63
CA LYS A 32 -10.82 4.46 -5.69
C LYS A 32 -10.36 3.34 -4.76
N LYS A 33 -11.30 2.72 -4.04
CA LYS A 33 -11.02 1.46 -3.32
C LYS A 33 -10.84 0.33 -4.33
N PHE A 34 -9.67 -0.28 -4.34
CA PHE A 34 -9.38 -1.46 -5.15
C PHE A 34 -9.59 -2.72 -4.31
N GLU A 35 -10.14 -3.76 -4.92
CA GLU A 35 -10.38 -5.06 -4.29
C GLU A 35 -9.42 -6.12 -4.83
N THR A 36 -8.15 -5.76 -5.00
CA THR A 36 -7.10 -6.73 -5.32
C THR A 36 -6.83 -7.65 -4.12
N VAL A 37 -6.15 -8.77 -4.36
CA VAL A 37 -5.65 -9.65 -3.28
C VAL A 37 -4.73 -8.85 -2.36
N GLY A 38 -3.84 -8.02 -2.92
CA GLY A 38 -2.96 -7.15 -2.13
C GLY A 38 -3.72 -6.17 -1.23
N ASN A 39 -4.74 -5.47 -1.74
CA ASN A 39 -5.55 -4.54 -0.96
C ASN A 39 -6.42 -5.23 0.10
N ARG A 40 -6.83 -6.50 -0.11
CA ARG A 40 -7.48 -7.30 0.95
C ARG A 40 -6.47 -7.70 2.01
N LEU A 41 -5.36 -8.30 1.60
CA LEU A 41 -4.28 -8.72 2.50
C LEU A 41 -3.79 -7.57 3.39
N LEU A 42 -3.60 -6.37 2.82
CA LEU A 42 -3.23 -5.19 3.61
C LEU A 42 -4.26 -4.89 4.72
N ARG A 43 -5.56 -4.93 4.40
CA ARG A 43 -6.64 -4.69 5.38
C ARG A 43 -6.63 -5.75 6.48
N ASP A 44 -6.54 -7.02 6.09
CA ASP A 44 -6.55 -8.14 7.03
C ASP A 44 -5.35 -8.08 7.98
N ILE A 45 -4.15 -7.75 7.46
CA ILE A 45 -2.96 -7.61 8.30
C ILE A 45 -3.09 -6.39 9.22
N VAL A 46 -3.53 -5.24 8.71
CA VAL A 46 -3.73 -4.02 9.50
C VAL A 46 -4.70 -4.27 10.64
N GLU A 47 -5.83 -4.91 10.37
CA GLU A 47 -6.82 -5.28 11.38
C GLU A 47 -6.21 -6.20 12.46
N SER A 48 -5.42 -7.21 12.04
CA SER A 48 -4.74 -8.11 12.98
C SER A 48 -3.66 -7.45 13.85
N ARG A 49 -3.18 -6.25 13.47
CA ARG A 49 -2.09 -5.53 14.14
C ARG A 49 -2.54 -4.25 14.84
N TYR A 50 -3.83 -3.94 14.83
CA TYR A 50 -4.37 -2.71 15.37
C TYR A 50 -4.10 -2.58 16.88
N ASP A 51 -4.38 -3.64 17.65
CA ASP A 51 -4.15 -3.65 19.11
C ASP A 51 -2.66 -3.51 19.46
N ASP A 52 -1.77 -4.19 18.71
CA ASP A 52 -0.32 -4.07 18.87
C ASP A 52 0.16 -2.64 18.58
N HIS A 53 -0.45 -1.98 17.60
CA HIS A 53 -0.12 -0.61 17.23
C HIS A 53 -0.58 0.39 18.29
N GLU A 54 -1.77 0.24 18.85
CA GLU A 54 -2.27 1.07 19.94
C GLU A 54 -1.44 0.88 21.22
N ALA A 55 -1.11 -0.36 21.56
CA ALA A 55 -0.27 -0.68 22.71
C ALA A 55 1.16 -0.11 22.59
N ALA A 56 1.67 0.07 21.36
CA ALA A 56 2.99 0.65 21.13
C ALA A 56 3.09 2.15 21.53
N ASP A 57 1.96 2.87 21.56
CA ASP A 57 1.89 4.27 22.00
C ASP A 57 1.64 4.43 23.50
N ALA A 58 1.19 3.39 24.18
CA ALA A 58 0.79 3.42 25.59
C ALA A 58 1.96 3.58 26.59
N GLY A 59 3.16 3.99 26.14
CA GLY A 59 4.21 4.58 26.96
C GLY A 59 4.36 4.01 28.37
N SER A 60 4.78 2.75 28.51
CA SER A 60 5.07 2.20 29.82
C SER A 60 6.36 2.82 30.39
N ASP A 61 6.24 3.57 31.49
CA ASP A 61 7.31 4.02 32.39
C ASP A 61 8.11 2.87 33.04
N TYR A 62 7.76 1.60 32.77
CA TYR A 62 8.53 0.47 33.27
C TYR A 62 9.87 0.34 32.54
N LEU A 63 10.92 0.33 33.35
CA LEU A 63 12.29 -0.05 33.03
C LEU A 63 12.28 -1.42 32.32
N ASP A 64 12.53 -1.39 31.01
CA ASP A 64 12.83 -2.52 30.11
C ASP A 64 11.90 -3.77 30.16
N PRO A 65 10.78 -3.76 29.42
CA PRO A 65 10.17 -5.00 28.94
C PRO A 65 10.93 -5.52 27.69
N PRO A 66 11.27 -6.82 27.62
CA PRO A 66 12.20 -7.40 26.63
C PRO A 66 11.74 -7.40 25.16
N THR A 67 10.56 -6.86 24.84
CA THR A 67 9.96 -6.94 23.50
C THR A 67 9.13 -5.71 23.17
N LYS A 68 9.72 -4.51 23.24
CA LYS A 68 9.05 -3.27 22.79
C LYS A 68 8.86 -3.29 21.26
N ILE A 69 7.73 -3.78 20.79
CA ILE A 69 7.30 -3.59 19.40
C ILE A 69 6.94 -2.12 19.24
N THR A 70 7.59 -1.44 18.30
CA THR A 70 7.31 -0.04 17.98
C THR A 70 6.37 0.05 16.79
N LYS A 71 5.58 1.13 16.68
CA LYS A 71 4.76 1.41 15.49
C LYS A 71 5.55 1.33 14.18
N SER A 72 6.81 1.76 14.21
CA SER A 72 7.74 1.64 13.07
C SER A 72 8.01 0.18 12.69
N LYS A 73 8.26 -0.69 13.69
CA LYS A 73 8.48 -2.11 13.48
C LYS A 73 7.22 -2.81 12.94
N ILE A 74 6.04 -2.46 13.44
CA ILE A 74 4.76 -2.98 12.93
C ILE A 74 4.61 -2.64 11.45
N LYS A 75 4.72 -1.35 11.09
CA LYS A 75 4.63 -0.89 9.69
C LYS A 75 5.63 -1.58 8.78
N LYS A 76 6.87 -1.79 9.25
CA LYS A 76 7.90 -2.52 8.50
C LYS A 76 7.49 -3.98 8.26
N GLN A 77 7.00 -4.68 9.29
CA GLN A 77 6.54 -6.07 9.16
C GLN A 77 5.34 -6.23 8.21
N ILE A 78 4.39 -5.28 8.24
CA ILE A 78 3.26 -5.28 7.30
C ILE A 78 3.78 -5.14 5.86
N LEU A 79 4.68 -4.19 5.61
CA LEU A 79 5.30 -4.00 4.29
C LEU A 79 6.02 -5.26 3.81
N GLU A 80 6.85 -5.86 4.67
CA GLU A 80 7.58 -7.10 4.37
C GLU A 80 6.61 -8.25 4.05
N THR A 81 5.55 -8.40 4.83
CA THR A 81 4.54 -9.45 4.60
C THR A 81 3.86 -9.31 3.23
N ILE A 82 3.53 -8.09 2.80
CA ILE A 82 2.97 -7.86 1.46
C ILE A 82 3.98 -8.24 0.37
N LYS A 83 5.24 -7.83 0.51
CA LYS A 83 6.30 -8.14 -0.46
C LYS A 83 6.60 -9.64 -0.54
N ASP A 84 6.63 -10.33 0.60
CA ASP A 84 6.86 -11.77 0.68
C ASP A 84 5.72 -12.57 0.02
N ASN A 85 4.50 -12.01 -0.05
CA ASN A 85 3.37 -12.54 -0.80
C ASN A 85 3.36 -12.12 -2.28
N GLY A 86 4.46 -11.56 -2.79
CA GLY A 86 4.61 -11.12 -4.17
C GLY A 86 3.85 -9.84 -4.51
N GLY A 87 3.42 -9.07 -3.51
CA GLY A 87 2.73 -7.80 -3.69
C GLY A 87 3.68 -6.61 -3.71
N ARG A 88 3.36 -5.59 -4.52
CA ARG A 88 4.01 -4.28 -4.48
C ARG A 88 3.02 -3.20 -4.11
N PHE A 89 3.52 -2.06 -3.65
CA PHE A 89 2.68 -0.88 -3.47
C PHE A 89 2.78 -0.05 -4.75
N MET A 90 1.68 0.05 -5.49
CA MET A 90 1.63 0.72 -6.78
C MET A 90 0.80 1.98 -6.69
N LYS A 91 1.26 3.08 -7.31
CA LYS A 91 0.52 4.34 -7.39
C LYS A 91 0.54 4.84 -8.82
N LYS A 92 -0.58 5.41 -9.26
CA LYS A 92 -0.66 6.08 -10.56
C LYS A 92 0.16 7.37 -10.52
N ASP A 93 1.20 7.42 -11.34
CA ASP A 93 1.96 8.64 -11.58
C ASP A 93 1.08 9.64 -12.35
N LYS A 94 1.06 10.89 -11.87
CA LYS A 94 0.14 11.91 -12.41
C LYS A 94 0.61 12.50 -13.73
N VAL A 95 1.91 12.43 -14.01
CA VAL A 95 2.52 13.04 -15.20
C VAL A 95 2.44 12.08 -16.38
N THR A 96 2.90 10.85 -16.17
CA THR A 96 2.96 9.79 -17.19
C THR A 96 1.66 9.00 -17.30
N GLY A 97 0.82 9.00 -16.25
CA GLY A 97 -0.38 8.17 -16.18
C GLY A 97 -0.11 6.69 -15.91
N LEU A 98 1.16 6.28 -15.80
CA LEU A 98 1.59 4.90 -15.56
C LEU A 98 1.50 4.54 -14.09
N TRP A 99 1.35 3.24 -13.80
CA TRP A 99 1.43 2.74 -12.44
C TRP A 99 2.88 2.40 -12.10
N VAL A 100 3.39 3.03 -11.05
CA VAL A 100 4.77 2.86 -10.60
C VAL A 100 4.78 2.35 -9.17
N GLU A 101 5.79 1.54 -8.87
CA GLU A 101 6.05 1.11 -7.50
C GLU A 101 6.46 2.32 -6.66
N VAL A 102 5.87 2.46 -5.48
CA VAL A 102 6.23 3.52 -4.53
C VAL A 102 7.39 3.07 -3.65
N SER A 103 8.12 4.05 -3.10
CA SER A 103 9.18 3.78 -2.14
C SER A 103 8.68 3.09 -0.87
N ASP A 104 9.55 2.35 -0.19
CA ASP A 104 9.23 1.73 1.11
C ASP A 104 8.79 2.77 2.15
N GLU A 105 9.33 3.98 2.07
CA GLU A 105 8.93 5.08 2.95
C GLU A 105 7.46 5.48 2.71
N ASP A 106 7.08 5.67 1.45
CA ASP A 106 5.71 6.05 1.09
C ASP A 106 4.72 4.90 1.31
N ALA A 107 5.14 3.65 1.10
CA ALA A 107 4.36 2.47 1.46
C ALA A 107 4.08 2.44 2.97
N ARG A 108 5.09 2.69 3.81
CA ARG A 108 4.91 2.78 5.28
C ARG A 108 4.01 3.95 5.69
N LYS A 109 4.09 5.09 5.00
CA LYS A 109 3.14 6.21 5.21
C LYS A 109 1.72 5.77 4.90
N LYS A 110 1.50 5.05 3.79
CA LYS A 110 0.20 4.49 3.44
C LYS A 110 -0.32 3.54 4.52
N ILE A 111 0.50 2.61 4.99
CA ILE A 111 0.13 1.70 6.08
C ILE A 111 -0.25 2.49 7.34
N SER A 112 0.47 3.57 7.64
CA SER A 112 0.17 4.45 8.78
C SER A 112 -1.15 5.20 8.70
N TYR A 113 -1.77 5.30 7.51
CA TYR A 113 -3.12 5.87 7.36
C TYR A 113 -4.23 4.82 7.47
N GLU A 114 -3.87 3.52 7.41
CA GLU A 114 -4.81 2.41 7.54
C GLU A 114 -4.83 1.84 8.97
N LEU A 115 -3.70 1.91 9.69
CA LEU A 115 -3.60 1.70 11.15
C LEU A 115 -4.15 2.90 11.90
#